data_AF-A0A962MP50-F1
#
_entry.id   AF-A0A962MP50-F1
#
_cell.length_a   1.000
_cell.length_b   1.000
_cell.length_c   1.000
_cell.angle_alpha   90.00
_cell.angle_beta   90.00
_cell.angle_gamma   90.00
#
_symmetry.space_group_name_H-M   'P 1'
#
loop_
_entity.id
_entity.type
_entity.pdbx_description
1 polymer ?
#
loop_
_entity_poly.entity_id
_entity_poly.type
_entity_poly.pdbx_seq_one_letter_code
_entity_poly.pdbx_strand_id
1 'polypeptide(L)'
;MNRTRRALLLLALLSPTLLGGCLTNPYGEVPEKLALRVRLFEDVVRWGALQKMYVFLKHADGEPVEIPEGLENVRVTGYELAEPINEIGPFRWRQAAVIDYVLTDRQVVRQIVDLQIWESEDNGITWYRTTPVPEFR
;
A
#
# COMPACT_ATOMS: atom_id res chain seq x y z
N MET A 1 -16.27 37.59 52.90
CA MET A 1 -16.81 36.47 52.09
C MET A 1 -16.90 37.00 50.66
N ASN A 2 -16.02 36.58 49.73
CA ASN A 2 -15.93 36.96 48.28
C ASN A 2 -14.55 36.61 47.66
N ARG A 3 -13.72 35.90 48.44
CA ARG A 3 -12.94 34.70 48.05
C ARG A 3 -12.94 34.42 46.56
N THR A 4 -11.78 34.59 45.91
CA THR A 4 -10.93 33.54 45.30
C THR A 4 -11.55 32.42 44.43
N ARG A 5 -12.86 32.17 44.53
CA ARG A 5 -13.68 31.27 43.72
C ARG A 5 -13.83 31.75 42.28
N ARG A 6 -13.78 33.06 42.02
CA ARG A 6 -13.89 33.61 40.67
C ARG A 6 -12.63 33.38 39.82
N ALA A 7 -11.45 33.32 40.44
CA ALA A 7 -10.19 33.06 39.73
C ALA A 7 -9.98 31.56 39.45
N LEU A 8 -10.47 30.67 40.31
CA LEU A 8 -10.38 29.21 40.12
C LEU A 8 -11.35 28.66 39.08
N LEU A 9 -12.44 29.37 38.77
CA LEU A 9 -13.39 28.99 37.73
C LEU A 9 -12.90 29.30 36.31
N LEU A 10 -11.84 30.10 36.15
CA LEU A 10 -11.29 30.45 34.84
C LEU A 10 -10.18 29.49 34.37
N LEU A 11 -9.58 28.69 35.26
CA LEU A 11 -8.53 27.72 34.89
C LEU A 11 -9.05 26.34 34.52
N ALA A 12 -10.36 26.07 34.72
CA ALA A 12 -10.98 24.78 34.42
C ALA A 12 -11.55 24.67 32.99
N LEU A 13 -11.35 25.70 32.16
CA LEU A 13 -11.61 25.68 30.71
C LEU A 13 -10.35 25.32 29.90
N LEU A 14 -9.43 24.53 30.47
CA LEU A 14 -8.48 23.76 29.66
C LEU A 14 -9.24 22.58 29.04
N SER A 15 -10.04 22.92 28.04
CA SER A 15 -10.69 22.04 27.10
C SER A 15 -9.64 21.10 26.48
N PRO A 16 -9.74 19.76 26.63
CA PRO A 16 -8.97 18.84 25.80
C PRO A 16 -9.68 18.73 24.45
N THR A 17 -9.76 19.84 23.73
CA THR A 17 -10.27 19.88 22.37
C THR A 17 -9.06 19.98 21.45
N LEU A 18 -9.00 19.08 20.46
CA LEU A 18 -8.09 19.08 19.30
C LEU A 18 -6.97 18.02 19.29
N LEU A 19 -7.27 16.79 19.75
CA LEU A 19 -6.74 15.59 19.08
C LEU A 19 -7.70 15.12 17.98
N GLY A 20 -8.25 16.08 17.23
CA GLY A 20 -8.87 15.81 15.94
C GLY A 20 -7.78 15.53 14.93
N GLY A 21 -7.17 14.34 15.02
CA GLY A 21 -6.39 13.82 13.91
C GLY A 21 -7.32 13.71 12.71
N CYS A 22 -7.26 14.68 11.80
CA CYS A 22 -7.79 14.50 10.47
C CYS A 22 -7.04 13.30 9.88
N LEU A 23 -7.69 12.14 9.88
CA LEU A 23 -7.37 11.03 8.99
C LEU A 23 -7.57 11.56 7.57
N THR A 24 -6.57 12.27 7.06
CA THR A 24 -6.43 12.54 5.64
C THR A 24 -6.24 11.17 5.03
N ASN A 25 -7.27 10.64 4.38
CA ASN A 25 -7.15 9.41 3.61
C ASN A 25 -6.08 9.68 2.54
N PRO A 26 -4.89 9.04 2.61
CA PRO A 26 -3.85 9.31 1.62
C PRO A 26 -4.25 8.83 0.21
N TYR A 27 -5.41 8.17 0.10
CA TYR A 27 -5.95 7.63 -1.15
C TYR A 27 -7.16 8.40 -1.71
N GLY A 28 -7.60 9.52 -1.11
CA GLY A 28 -8.65 10.37 -1.73
C GLY A 28 -9.90 9.60 -2.23
N GLU A 29 -10.26 9.78 -3.51
CA GLU A 29 -11.40 9.17 -4.23
C GLU A 29 -11.21 7.68 -4.60
N VAL A 30 -10.08 7.07 -4.23
CA VAL A 30 -9.82 5.65 -4.53
C VAL A 30 -10.81 4.75 -3.77
N PRO A 31 -11.44 3.76 -4.43
CA PRO A 31 -12.31 2.79 -3.77
C PRO A 31 -11.62 2.13 -2.58
N GLU A 32 -12.31 2.08 -1.43
CA GLU A 32 -11.73 1.58 -0.17
C GLU A 32 -11.12 0.18 -0.30
N LYS A 33 -11.83 -0.73 -0.99
CA LYS A 33 -11.33 -2.10 -1.22
C LYS A 33 -10.08 -2.14 -2.08
N LEU A 34 -9.97 -1.25 -3.07
CA LEU A 34 -8.76 -1.10 -3.88
C LEU A 34 -7.61 -0.56 -3.03
N ALA A 35 -7.86 0.50 -2.26
CA ALA A 35 -6.84 1.08 -1.38
C ALA A 35 -6.30 0.05 -0.38
N LEU A 36 -7.17 -0.76 0.23
CA LEU A 36 -6.77 -1.87 1.10
C LEU A 36 -5.95 -2.93 0.34
N ARG A 37 -6.39 -3.32 -0.86
CA ARG A 37 -5.71 -4.34 -1.67
C ARG A 37 -4.30 -3.90 -2.06
N VAL A 38 -4.15 -2.65 -2.46
CA VAL A 38 -2.87 -2.03 -2.84
C VAL A 38 -1.93 -1.91 -1.63
N ARG A 39 -2.43 -1.48 -0.47
CA ARG A 39 -1.65 -1.46 0.78
C ARG A 39 -1.16 -2.85 1.16
N LEU A 40 -2.02 -3.87 1.05
CA LEU A 40 -1.62 -5.25 1.33
C LEU A 40 -0.54 -5.75 0.36
N PHE A 41 -0.58 -5.33 -0.91
CA PHE A 41 0.48 -5.64 -1.86
C PHE A 41 1.80 -4.99 -1.44
N GLU A 42 1.78 -3.69 -1.12
CA GLU A 42 2.94 -2.97 -0.60
C GLU A 42 3.51 -3.65 0.66
N ASP A 43 2.66 -4.02 1.62
CA ASP A 43 3.08 -4.70 2.85
C ASP A 43 3.77 -6.04 2.55
N VAL A 44 3.25 -6.80 1.57
CA VAL A 44 3.87 -8.05 1.11
C VAL A 44 5.24 -7.80 0.50
N VAL A 45 5.38 -6.76 -0.33
CA VAL A 45 6.67 -6.41 -0.96
C VAL A 45 7.69 -5.96 0.08
N ARG A 46 7.28 -5.12 1.03
CA ARG A 46 8.19 -4.52 2.02
C ARG A 46 8.59 -5.50 3.11
N TRP A 47 7.64 -6.28 3.62
CA TRP A 47 7.80 -7.03 4.87
C TRP A 47 7.47 -8.52 4.75
N GLY A 48 6.85 -8.94 3.65
CA GLY A 48 6.34 -10.28 3.45
C GLY A 48 7.29 -11.22 2.70
N ALA A 49 6.80 -12.45 2.50
CA ALA A 49 7.41 -13.38 1.56
C ALA A 49 7.01 -12.96 0.14
N LEU A 50 7.98 -12.61 -0.70
CA LEU A 50 7.75 -12.06 -2.06
C LEU A 50 6.95 -13.01 -2.96
N GLN A 51 6.98 -14.32 -2.69
CA GLN A 51 6.14 -15.33 -3.34
C GLN A 51 4.64 -14.98 -3.22
N LYS A 52 4.22 -14.27 -2.15
CA LYS A 52 2.82 -13.89 -1.94
C LYS A 52 2.35 -12.76 -2.86
N MET A 53 3.24 -12.06 -3.58
CA MET A 53 2.83 -11.08 -4.59
C MET A 53 1.93 -11.70 -5.66
N TYR A 54 2.09 -12.99 -5.93
CA TYR A 54 1.32 -13.72 -6.94
C TYR A 54 -0.15 -13.93 -6.55
N VAL A 55 -0.51 -13.80 -5.27
CA VAL A 55 -1.92 -13.86 -4.79
C VAL A 55 -2.74 -12.65 -5.27
N PHE A 56 -2.07 -11.57 -5.69
CA PHE A 56 -2.74 -10.38 -6.19
C PHE A 56 -3.03 -10.43 -7.68
N LEU A 57 -2.37 -11.31 -8.43
CA LEU A 57 -2.55 -11.42 -9.86
C LEU A 57 -3.94 -11.97 -10.21
N LYS A 58 -4.46 -11.50 -11.34
CA LYS A 58 -5.60 -12.15 -11.98
C LYS A 58 -5.13 -13.47 -12.60
N HIS A 59 -5.70 -14.57 -12.16
CA HIS A 59 -5.42 -15.91 -12.69
C HIS A 59 -6.56 -16.35 -13.60
N ALA A 60 -6.23 -17.13 -14.63
CA ALA A 60 -7.25 -17.86 -15.39
C ALA A 60 -7.77 -19.01 -14.52
N ASP A 61 -9.07 -19.29 -14.61
CA ASP A 61 -9.70 -20.34 -13.82
C ASP A 61 -9.02 -21.69 -14.07
N GLY A 62 -8.51 -22.31 -13.00
CA GLY A 62 -7.89 -23.63 -13.06
C GLY A 62 -6.41 -23.66 -13.46
N GLU A 63 -5.80 -22.52 -13.78
CA GLU A 63 -4.37 -22.45 -14.08
C GLU A 63 -3.54 -22.36 -12.78
N PRO A 64 -2.53 -23.23 -12.59
CA PRO A 64 -1.65 -23.15 -11.43
C PRO A 64 -0.80 -21.87 -11.50
N VAL A 65 -0.64 -21.23 -10.36
CA VAL A 65 0.21 -20.05 -10.22
C VAL A 65 1.67 -20.50 -10.22
N GLU A 66 2.39 -20.21 -11.29
CA GLU A 66 3.83 -20.41 -11.34
C GLU A 66 4.54 -19.29 -10.55
N ILE A 67 5.20 -19.68 -9.46
CA ILE A 67 5.99 -18.79 -8.63
C ILE A 67 7.47 -19.06 -8.93
N PRO A 68 8.24 -18.08 -9.43
CA PRO A 68 9.67 -18.21 -9.65
C PRO A 68 10.42 -18.55 -8.37
N GLU A 69 11.42 -19.42 -8.51
CA GLU A 69 12.42 -19.66 -7.49
C GLU A 69 13.33 -18.44 -7.29
N GLY A 70 14.07 -18.38 -6.18
CA GLY A 70 15.07 -17.34 -5.95
C GLY A 70 14.54 -16.07 -5.28
N LEU A 71 13.22 -15.93 -5.12
CA LEU A 71 12.62 -14.77 -4.42
C LEU A 71 13.03 -14.69 -2.95
N GLU A 72 13.44 -15.80 -2.33
CA GLU A 72 14.03 -15.85 -1.00
C GLU A 72 15.42 -15.21 -0.90
N ASN A 73 16.12 -15.06 -2.03
CA ASN A 73 17.42 -14.39 -2.11
C ASN A 73 17.28 -12.88 -2.32
N VAL A 74 16.06 -12.36 -2.33
CA VAL A 74 15.79 -10.94 -2.51
C VAL A 74 15.40 -10.33 -1.17
N ARG A 75 16.05 -9.24 -0.81
CA ARG A 75 15.66 -8.40 0.34
C ARG A 75 15.29 -7.01 -0.15
N VAL A 76 14.02 -6.66 -0.05
CA VAL A 76 13.57 -5.29 -0.30
C VAL A 76 14.10 -4.37 0.79
N THR A 77 14.66 -3.24 0.38
CA THR A 77 15.23 -2.20 1.24
C THR A 77 14.49 -0.87 1.13
N GLY A 78 13.75 -0.67 0.04
CA GLY A 78 12.96 0.54 -0.21
C GLY A 78 11.72 0.23 -1.05
N TYR A 79 10.64 0.96 -0.79
CA TYR A 79 9.42 0.97 -1.59
C TYR A 79 8.86 2.37 -1.55
N GLU A 80 8.85 3.05 -2.70
CA GLU A 80 8.37 4.42 -2.84
C GLU A 80 7.39 4.52 -4.01
N LEU A 81 6.28 5.24 -3.82
CA LEU A 81 5.36 5.49 -4.93
C LEU A 81 5.95 6.55 -5.86
N ALA A 82 6.30 6.15 -7.07
CA ALA A 82 6.72 7.07 -8.14
C ALA A 82 5.52 7.74 -8.81
N GLU A 83 4.39 7.03 -8.89
CA GLU A 83 3.10 7.57 -9.31
C GLU A 83 2.04 7.12 -8.28
N PRO A 84 1.26 8.05 -7.70
CA PRO A 84 0.15 7.68 -6.82
C PRO A 84 -0.91 6.89 -7.61
N ILE A 85 -1.82 6.22 -6.90
CA ILE A 85 -2.87 5.47 -7.57
C ILE A 85 -3.90 6.40 -8.21
N ASN A 86 -4.13 6.22 -9.51
CA ASN A 86 -5.03 7.03 -10.33
C ASN A 86 -5.99 6.16 -11.14
N GLU A 87 -7.21 6.63 -11.33
CA GLU A 87 -8.17 5.98 -12.22
C GLU A 87 -7.75 6.19 -13.68
N ILE A 88 -7.75 5.11 -14.46
CA ILE A 88 -7.44 5.15 -15.91
C ILE A 88 -8.59 4.61 -16.76
N GLY A 89 -9.69 4.22 -16.12
CA GLY A 89 -10.94 3.78 -16.75
C GLY A 89 -11.89 3.17 -15.71
N PRO A 90 -13.15 2.87 -16.09
CA PRO A 90 -14.12 2.27 -15.18
C PRO A 90 -13.56 0.99 -14.56
N PHE A 91 -13.51 0.94 -13.22
CA PHE A 91 -12.95 -0.18 -12.46
C PHE A 91 -11.52 -0.57 -12.85
N ARG A 92 -10.73 0.39 -13.33
CA ARG A 92 -9.33 0.20 -13.74
C ARG A 92 -8.45 1.34 -13.26
N TRP A 93 -7.43 0.99 -12.49
CA TRP A 93 -6.56 1.94 -11.80
C TRP A 93 -5.10 1.60 -12.04
N ARG A 94 -4.23 2.61 -11.98
CA ARG A 94 -2.79 2.48 -12.19
C ARG A 94 -2.02 3.11 -11.05
N GLN A 95 -0.90 2.51 -10.68
CA GLN A 95 0.15 3.18 -9.90
C GLN A 95 1.54 2.71 -10.37
N ALA A 96 2.58 3.41 -9.92
CA ALA A 96 3.96 3.01 -10.14
C ALA A 96 4.74 3.09 -8.84
N ALA A 97 5.52 2.06 -8.54
CA ALA A 97 6.40 2.01 -7.37
C ALA A 97 7.86 1.82 -7.78
N VAL A 98 8.77 2.51 -7.11
CA VAL A 98 10.20 2.26 -7.15
C VAL A 98 10.52 1.32 -5.99
N ILE A 99 11.14 0.19 -6.31
CA ILE A 99 11.51 -0.84 -5.34
C ILE A 99 13.02 -0.97 -5.35
N ASP A 100 13.64 -0.62 -4.22
CA ASP A 100 15.05 -0.87 -3.98
C ASP A 100 15.21 -2.20 -3.27
N TYR A 101 16.15 -3.01 -3.71
CA TYR A 101 16.39 -4.34 -3.16
C TYR A 101 17.86 -4.75 -3.23
N VAL A 102 18.20 -5.75 -2.45
CA VAL A 102 19.51 -6.40 -2.45
C VAL A 102 19.34 -7.88 -2.75
N LEU A 103 20.20 -8.40 -3.63
CA LEU A 103 20.39 -9.84 -3.78
C LEU A 103 21.33 -10.32 -2.67
N THR A 104 20.80 -11.12 -1.74
CA THR A 104 21.49 -11.48 -0.48
C THR A 104 22.72 -12.35 -0.70
N ASP A 105 22.75 -13.11 -1.80
CA ASP A 105 23.85 -13.97 -2.23
C ASP A 105 25.08 -13.17 -2.71
N ARG A 106 24.86 -11.97 -3.28
CA ARG A 106 25.89 -11.16 -3.94
C ARG A 106 26.07 -9.76 -3.34
N GLN A 107 25.23 -9.37 -2.38
CA GLN A 107 25.19 -8.05 -1.76
C GLN A 107 25.13 -6.89 -2.77
N VAL A 108 24.43 -7.09 -3.89
CA VAL A 108 24.27 -6.09 -4.95
C VAL A 108 22.97 -5.32 -4.74
N VAL A 109 23.08 -4.00 -4.57
CA VAL A 109 21.92 -3.10 -4.55
C VAL A 109 21.40 -2.90 -5.97
N ARG A 110 20.09 -3.04 -6.13
CA ARG A 110 19.38 -2.86 -7.39
C ARG A 110 18.08 -2.10 -7.16
N GLN A 111 17.56 -1.58 -8.25
CA GLN A 111 16.32 -0.83 -8.27
C GLN A 111 15.47 -1.34 -9.44
N ILE A 112 14.16 -1.42 -9.24
CA ILE A 112 13.19 -1.71 -10.28
C ILE A 112 12.00 -0.76 -10.17
N VAL A 113 11.47 -0.36 -11.31
CA VAL A 113 10.18 0.36 -11.39
C VAL A 113 9.09 -0.66 -11.68
N ASP A 114 8.15 -0.75 -10.77
CA ASP A 114 7.00 -1.64 -10.83
C ASP A 114 5.76 -0.88 -11.30
N LEU A 115 5.31 -1.16 -12.53
CA LEU A 115 4.08 -0.60 -13.10
C LEU A 115 2.90 -1.52 -12.78
N GLN A 116 1.94 -0.99 -12.04
CA GLN A 116 0.83 -1.76 -11.50
C GLN A 116 -0.48 -1.32 -12.13
N ILE A 117 -1.20 -2.26 -12.75
CA ILE A 117 -2.59 -2.04 -13.19
C ILE A 117 -3.49 -2.93 -12.36
N TRP A 118 -4.52 -2.32 -11.78
CA TRP A 118 -5.52 -2.97 -10.95
C TRP A 118 -6.88 -2.91 -11.63
N GLU A 119 -7.56 -4.05 -11.73
CA GLU A 119 -8.87 -4.18 -12.36
C GLU A 119 -9.85 -4.92 -11.45
N SER A 120 -11.12 -4.58 -11.60
CA SER A 120 -12.25 -5.28 -10.97
C SER A 120 -13.32 -5.61 -12.01
N GLU A 121 -13.80 -6.84 -11.99
CA GLU A 121 -14.83 -7.35 -12.91
C GLU A 121 -16.21 -7.45 -12.25
N ASP A 122 -16.27 -7.23 -10.94
CA ASP A 122 -17.45 -7.36 -10.10
C ASP A 122 -17.86 -6.01 -9.48
N ASN A 123 -17.69 -4.94 -10.26
CA ASN A 123 -18.05 -3.57 -9.90
C ASN A 123 -17.36 -3.05 -8.62
N GLY A 124 -16.06 -3.34 -8.48
CA GLY A 124 -15.21 -2.85 -7.38
C GLY A 124 -15.27 -3.71 -6.12
N ILE A 125 -15.86 -4.90 -6.16
CA ILE A 125 -15.94 -5.81 -5.01
C ILE A 125 -14.60 -6.51 -4.79
N THR A 126 -13.96 -6.99 -5.86
CA THR A 126 -12.68 -7.70 -5.85
C THR A 126 -11.72 -7.04 -6.83
N TRP A 127 -10.48 -6.86 -6.41
CA TRP A 127 -9.44 -6.18 -7.18
C TRP A 127 -8.25 -7.11 -7.41
N TYR A 128 -7.87 -7.20 -8.68
CA TYR A 128 -6.76 -8.00 -9.16
C TYR A 128 -5.75 -7.12 -9.86
N ARG A 129 -4.48 -7.49 -9.73
CA ARG A 129 -3.40 -6.94 -10.52
C ARG A 129 -3.34 -7.66 -11.86
N THR A 130 -3.30 -6.91 -12.96
CA THR A 130 -3.25 -7.48 -14.31
C THR A 130 -1.88 -7.34 -14.98
N THR A 131 -0.98 -6.55 -14.41
CA THR A 131 0.43 -6.55 -14.82
C THR A 131 1.20 -7.65 -14.09
N PRO A 132 2.17 -8.31 -14.74
CA PRO A 132 3.06 -9.26 -14.07
C PRO A 132 3.76 -8.61 -12.88
N VAL A 133 4.14 -9.41 -11.88
CA VAL A 133 5.00 -8.94 -10.79
C VAL A 133 6.41 -8.61 -11.31
N PRO A 134 7.15 -7.71 -10.64
CA PRO A 134 8.48 -7.33 -11.09
C PRO A 134 9.48 -8.50 -11.01
N GLU A 135 10.38 -8.58 -11.99
CA GLU A 135 11.48 -9.54 -12.00
C GLU A 135 12.68 -9.01 -11.20
N PHE A 136 13.03 -9.68 -10.11
CA PHE A 136 14.23 -9.39 -9.32
C PHE A 136 15.41 -10.16 -9.91
N ARG A 137 16.43 -9.46 -10.40
CA ARG A 137 17.57 -10.05 -11.12
C ARG A 137 18.83 -9.27 -10.88
#